data_AF-A0A2V5PE60-F1
#
_entry.id   AF-A0A2V5PE60-F1
#
_cell.length_a   1.000
_cell.length_b   1.000
_cell.length_c   1.000
_cell.angle_alpha   90.00
_cell.angle_beta   90.00
_cell.angle_gamma   90.00
#
_symmetry.space_group_name_H-M   'P 1'
#
loop_
_entity.id
_entity.type
_entity.pdbx_description
1 polymer ?
#
loop_
_entity_poly.entity_id
_entity_poly.type
_entity_poly.pdbx_seq_one_letter_code
_entity_poly.pdbx_strand_id
1 'polypeptide(L)'
;MNAIQTELTAGQVTALQRSSLYNADLAPVPAAGRRWRMGSFAALWISMSACIPTYMLASSLIGGGMNWWQAILTIFLGNLIVLIPMILNAHAGTLYGIPFPVYCRASFGTRGANVPALMRAFVACGWFGIQTWIGGNAIYKILGVFFPSLVAKTLPTALGINLPQFFCFLFFWGINMYVVYKGINCIRWLLNIKAPLLIALGLVLLAWAYRNAGGFGPILSLPSAFAPGQPRSGEFLIYFFPALTGMIGFWATLSLNIPDFSRYAVTQRDQVVGQALG
;
A
#
# COMPACT_ATOMS: atom_id res chain seq x y z
N MET A 1 7.79 1.11 29.94
CA MET A 1 8.73 1.59 28.90
C MET A 1 8.49 3.07 28.72
N ASN A 2 9.54 3.87 28.91
CA ASN A 2 9.44 5.32 28.97
C ASN A 2 9.21 5.92 27.58
N ALA A 3 8.47 7.03 27.53
CA ALA A 3 8.37 7.84 26.32
C ALA A 3 9.77 8.33 25.90
N ILE A 4 9.97 8.50 24.61
CA ILE A 4 11.25 8.91 24.05
C ILE A 4 11.50 10.38 24.40
N GLN A 5 12.59 10.65 25.13
CA GLN A 5 12.94 11.98 25.67
C GLN A 5 13.98 12.75 24.84
N THR A 6 14.29 12.31 23.62
CA THR A 6 15.15 13.06 22.69
C THR A 6 14.42 14.29 22.16
N GLU A 7 14.28 15.30 23.02
CA GLU A 7 13.80 16.63 22.67
C GLU A 7 14.95 17.58 22.35
N LEU A 8 14.73 18.44 21.35
CA LEU A 8 15.64 19.53 21.05
C LEU A 8 15.45 20.63 22.10
N THR A 9 16.56 21.19 22.58
CA THR A 9 16.50 22.39 23.44
C THR A 9 15.98 23.59 22.65
N ALA A 10 15.43 24.60 23.35
CA ALA A 10 14.93 25.82 22.70
C ALA A 10 15.98 26.50 21.79
N GLY A 11 17.25 26.47 22.20
CA GLY A 11 18.37 26.97 21.40
C GLY A 11 18.58 26.16 20.10
N GLN A 12 18.50 24.82 20.18
CA GLN A 12 18.61 23.95 19.01
C GLN A 12 17.42 24.11 18.05
N VAL A 13 16.21 24.29 18.57
CA VAL A 13 15.01 24.56 17.74
C VAL A 13 15.17 25.88 16.98
N THR A 14 15.63 26.92 17.66
CA THR A 14 15.86 28.24 17.04
C THR A 14 16.94 28.17 15.97
N ALA A 15 18.04 27.45 16.24
CA ALA A 15 19.10 27.23 15.25
C ALA A 15 18.60 26.43 14.04
N LEU A 16 17.77 25.42 14.26
CA LEU A 16 17.15 24.63 13.20
C LEU A 16 16.23 25.49 12.33
N GLN A 17 15.37 26.31 12.93
CA GLN A 17 14.44 27.20 12.21
C GLN A 17 15.15 28.24 11.33
N ARG A 18 16.37 28.65 11.72
CA ARG A 18 17.22 29.55 10.92
C ARG A 18 18.00 28.83 9.81
N SER A 19 17.98 27.50 9.78
CA SER A 19 18.66 26.72 8.73
C SER A 19 17.94 26.87 7.39
N SER A 20 18.71 27.00 6.32
CA SER A 20 18.18 26.96 4.94
C SER A 20 17.52 25.62 4.57
N LEU A 21 17.70 24.57 5.38
CA LEU A 21 17.14 23.25 5.17
C LEU A 21 15.85 23.00 5.98
N TYR A 22 15.37 24.02 6.70
CA TYR A 22 14.16 23.93 7.51
C TYR A 22 12.90 24.07 6.66
N ASN A 23 11.96 23.17 6.89
CA ASN A 23 10.58 23.24 6.42
C ASN A 23 9.71 22.64 7.54
N ALA A 24 8.53 23.22 7.80
CA ALA A 24 7.57 22.70 8.77
C ALA A 24 7.23 21.22 8.52
N ASP A 25 7.09 20.79 7.25
CA ASP A 25 6.80 19.39 6.90
C ASP A 25 7.97 18.45 7.24
N LEU A 26 9.19 18.96 7.17
CA LEU A 26 10.43 18.21 7.44
C LEU A 26 10.90 18.32 8.89
N ALA A 27 10.29 19.20 9.68
CA ALA A 27 10.70 19.46 11.05
C ALA A 27 10.50 18.22 11.93
N PRO A 28 11.41 17.93 12.88
CA PRO A 28 11.20 16.86 13.85
C PRO A 28 9.91 17.06 14.66
N VAL A 29 9.20 15.97 14.98
CA VAL A 29 7.98 16.01 15.81
C VAL A 29 8.37 16.07 17.29
N PRO A 30 8.00 17.13 18.03
CA PRO A 30 8.22 17.24 19.47
C PRO A 30 7.49 16.12 20.22
N ALA A 31 7.94 15.75 21.42
CA ALA A 31 7.32 14.62 22.15
C ALA A 31 5.83 14.87 22.42
N ALA A 32 5.44 16.12 22.71
CA ALA A 32 4.04 16.52 22.89
C ALA A 32 3.16 16.33 21.62
N GLY A 33 3.76 16.29 20.43
CA GLY A 33 3.09 16.04 19.16
C GLY A 33 2.93 14.56 18.82
N ARG A 34 3.61 13.65 19.54
CA ARG A 34 3.59 12.21 19.29
C ARG A 34 2.38 11.58 19.97
N ARG A 35 1.40 11.15 19.16
CA ARG A 35 0.11 10.63 19.65
C ARG A 35 -0.17 9.19 19.23
N TRP A 36 0.66 8.63 18.35
CA TRP A 36 0.42 7.30 17.78
C TRP A 36 0.89 6.21 18.73
N ARG A 37 -0.02 5.29 19.03
CA ARG A 37 0.24 4.10 19.85
C ARG A 37 0.12 2.84 18.99
N MET A 38 0.35 1.66 19.57
CA MET A 38 0.21 0.36 18.89
C MET A 38 -1.04 0.27 17.99
N GLY A 39 -2.21 0.65 18.52
CA GLY A 39 -3.47 0.61 17.78
C GLY A 39 -3.53 1.55 16.56
N SER A 40 -2.81 2.67 16.59
CA SER A 40 -2.74 3.60 15.44
C SER A 40 -1.98 2.98 14.27
N PHE A 41 -0.87 2.29 14.55
CA PHE A 41 -0.10 1.58 13.53
C PHE A 41 -0.86 0.38 12.99
N ALA A 42 -1.47 -0.44 13.86
CA ALA A 42 -2.26 -1.58 13.43
C ALA A 42 -3.46 -1.13 12.56
N ALA A 43 -4.18 -0.09 12.98
CA ALA A 43 -5.29 0.47 12.21
C ALA A 43 -4.83 1.05 10.86
N LEU A 44 -3.66 1.70 10.80
CA LEU A 44 -3.06 2.18 9.55
C LEU A 44 -2.87 1.02 8.57
N TRP A 45 -2.21 -0.06 9.00
CA TRP A 45 -1.92 -1.21 8.14
C TRP A 45 -3.17 -1.95 7.70
N ILE A 46 -4.10 -2.23 8.60
CA ILE A 46 -5.38 -2.86 8.26
C ILE A 46 -6.13 -2.01 7.22
N SER A 47 -6.18 -0.69 7.43
CA SER A 47 -6.86 0.22 6.50
C SER A 47 -6.17 0.33 5.14
N MET A 48 -4.84 0.16 5.07
CA MET A 48 -4.07 0.22 3.83
C MET A 48 -4.10 -1.10 3.07
N SER A 49 -4.06 -2.22 3.79
CA SER A 49 -4.14 -3.58 3.24
C SER A 49 -5.50 -3.87 2.61
N ALA A 50 -6.58 -3.28 3.13
CA ALA A 50 -7.91 -3.34 2.55
C ALA A 50 -8.01 -2.46 1.29
N CYS A 51 -7.50 -2.96 0.17
CA CYS A 51 -7.56 -2.31 -1.13
C CYS A 51 -7.65 -3.32 -2.30
N ILE A 52 -8.09 -2.84 -3.47
CA ILE A 52 -8.26 -3.68 -4.65
C ILE A 52 -6.95 -4.35 -5.11
N PRO A 53 -5.79 -3.66 -5.14
CA PRO A 53 -4.53 -4.31 -5.49
C PRO A 53 -4.17 -5.50 -4.61
N THR A 54 -4.47 -5.49 -3.31
CA THR A 54 -4.26 -6.65 -2.43
C THR A 54 -5.09 -7.86 -2.86
N TYR A 55 -6.35 -7.64 -3.26
CA TYR A 55 -7.20 -8.71 -3.79
C TYR A 55 -6.69 -9.21 -5.15
N MET A 56 -6.23 -8.30 -6.01
CA MET A 56 -5.63 -8.67 -7.30
C MET A 56 -4.34 -9.50 -7.11
N LEU A 57 -3.52 -9.16 -6.12
CA LEU A 57 -2.32 -9.92 -5.77
C LEU A 57 -2.69 -11.35 -5.33
N ALA A 58 -3.63 -11.50 -4.40
CA ALA A 58 -4.09 -12.83 -3.98
C ALA A 58 -4.66 -13.63 -5.16
N SER A 59 -5.48 -12.97 -6.00
CA SER A 59 -6.04 -13.56 -7.21
C SER A 59 -4.96 -13.95 -8.23
N SER A 60 -3.86 -13.20 -8.36
CA SER A 60 -2.81 -13.50 -9.32
C SER A 60 -1.97 -14.69 -8.89
N LEU A 61 -1.77 -14.89 -7.58
CA LEU A 61 -1.08 -16.08 -7.05
C LEU A 61 -1.88 -17.36 -7.33
N ILE A 62 -3.18 -17.32 -7.03
CA ILE A 62 -4.08 -18.45 -7.28
C ILE A 62 -4.22 -18.70 -8.78
N GLY A 63 -4.46 -17.64 -9.57
CA GLY A 63 -4.52 -17.72 -11.03
C GLY A 63 -3.21 -18.16 -11.69
N GLY A 64 -2.07 -17.95 -11.03
CA GLY A 64 -0.75 -18.44 -11.46
C GLY A 64 -0.53 -19.93 -11.19
N GLY A 65 -1.40 -20.58 -10.44
CA GLY A 65 -1.40 -22.02 -10.18
C GLY A 65 -1.25 -22.42 -8.71
N MET A 66 -1.08 -21.46 -7.78
CA MET A 66 -1.07 -21.78 -6.35
C MET A 66 -2.47 -22.16 -5.86
N ASN A 67 -2.56 -23.09 -4.92
CA ASN A 67 -3.81 -23.27 -4.19
C ASN A 67 -3.96 -22.18 -3.11
N TRP A 68 -5.12 -22.16 -2.45
CA TRP A 68 -5.48 -21.12 -1.48
C TRP A 68 -4.46 -20.97 -0.34
N TRP A 69 -3.98 -22.07 0.24
CA TRP A 69 -3.08 -22.01 1.39
C TRP A 69 -1.65 -21.64 0.99
N GLN A 70 -1.19 -22.09 -0.18
CA GLN A 70 0.11 -21.67 -0.74
C GLN A 70 0.13 -20.16 -0.96
N ALA A 71 -0.94 -19.60 -1.53
CA ALA A 71 -1.06 -18.16 -1.72
C ALA A 71 -1.04 -17.39 -0.40
N ILE A 72 -1.79 -17.84 0.62
CA ILE A 72 -1.79 -17.23 1.97
C ILE A 72 -0.39 -17.29 2.58
N LEU A 73 0.29 -18.45 2.50
CA LEU A 73 1.63 -18.62 3.06
C LEU A 73 2.66 -17.72 2.36
N THR A 74 2.60 -17.61 1.02
CA THR A 74 3.49 -16.73 0.25
C THR A 74 3.26 -15.26 0.61
N ILE A 75 2.00 -14.83 0.76
CA ILE A 75 1.66 -13.47 1.21
C ILE A 75 2.17 -13.23 2.63
N PHE A 76 1.92 -14.17 3.55
CA PHE A 76 2.37 -14.07 4.93
C PHE A 76 3.89 -13.96 5.04
N LEU A 77 4.62 -14.83 4.31
CA LEU A 77 6.08 -14.81 4.29
C LEU A 77 6.62 -13.49 3.70
N GLY A 78 6.01 -12.99 2.62
CA GLY A 78 6.38 -11.70 2.05
C GLY A 78 6.23 -10.56 3.05
N ASN A 79 5.11 -10.50 3.78
CA ASN A 79 4.90 -9.50 4.83
C ASN A 79 5.90 -9.66 5.98
N LEU A 80 6.20 -10.89 6.42
CA LEU A 80 7.18 -11.15 7.48
C LEU A 80 8.58 -10.67 7.09
N ILE A 81 8.98 -10.89 5.82
CA ILE A 81 10.26 -10.41 5.29
C ILE A 81 10.29 -8.88 5.26
N VAL A 82 9.20 -8.23 4.82
CA VAL A 82 9.11 -6.76 4.75
C VAL A 82 9.06 -6.12 6.14
N LEU A 83 8.50 -6.80 7.14
CA LEU A 83 8.40 -6.32 8.51
C LEU A 83 9.77 -6.02 9.13
N ILE A 84 10.79 -6.81 8.79
CA ILE A 84 12.16 -6.64 9.32
C ILE A 84 12.75 -5.26 8.96
N PRO A 85 12.98 -4.92 7.66
CA PRO A 85 13.50 -3.60 7.30
C PRO A 85 12.55 -2.48 7.70
N MET A 86 11.24 -2.75 7.75
CA MET A 86 10.26 -1.76 8.20
C MET A 86 10.46 -1.36 9.66
N ILE A 87 10.62 -2.32 10.58
CA ILE A 87 10.91 -2.04 12.00
C ILE A 87 12.26 -1.31 12.15
N LEU A 88 13.27 -1.74 11.40
CA LEU A 88 14.60 -1.14 11.44
C LEU A 88 14.59 0.32 10.98
N ASN A 89 13.94 0.62 9.85
CA ASN A 89 13.83 2.00 9.35
C ASN A 89 12.92 2.85 10.26
N ALA A 90 11.86 2.27 10.82
CA ALA A 90 10.96 2.97 11.73
C ALA A 90 11.64 3.43 13.02
N HIS A 91 12.74 2.78 13.43
CA HIS A 91 13.47 3.10 14.65
C HIS A 91 13.95 4.55 14.66
N ALA A 92 14.62 5.00 13.59
CA ALA A 92 15.15 6.36 13.50
C ALA A 92 14.03 7.41 13.48
N GLY A 93 12.95 7.15 12.72
CA GLY A 93 11.77 8.01 12.70
C GLY A 93 11.16 8.16 14.10
N THR A 94 11.03 7.06 14.83
CA THR A 94 10.44 7.06 16.19
C THR A 94 11.35 7.71 17.23
N LEU A 95 12.67 7.47 17.14
CA LEU A 95 13.64 8.01 18.10
C LEU A 95 13.79 9.52 17.96
N TYR A 96 13.99 10.00 16.74
CA TYR A 96 14.31 11.41 16.47
C TYR A 96 13.10 12.23 16.03
N GLY A 97 11.94 11.61 15.75
CA GLY A 97 10.76 12.30 15.25
C GLY A 97 10.93 12.82 13.82
N ILE A 98 11.88 12.28 13.04
CA ILE A 98 12.25 12.79 11.72
C ILE A 98 11.58 11.99 10.59
N PRO A 99 11.21 12.65 9.47
CA PRO A 99 10.67 11.97 8.30
C PRO A 99 11.76 11.33 7.43
N PHE A 100 11.35 10.52 6.46
CA PHE A 100 12.24 9.76 5.57
C PHE A 100 13.29 10.64 4.86
N PRO A 101 12.94 11.79 4.22
CA PRO A 101 13.93 12.60 3.53
C PRO A 101 15.03 13.16 4.45
N VAL A 102 14.71 13.39 5.73
CA VAL A 102 15.69 13.85 6.72
C VAL A 102 16.56 12.69 7.17
N TYR A 103 15.97 11.52 7.39
CA TYR A 103 16.71 10.30 7.71
C TYR A 103 17.74 9.95 6.63
N CYS A 104 17.39 10.05 5.35
CA CYS A 104 18.31 9.82 4.24
C CYS A 104 19.54 10.74 4.21
N ARG A 105 19.49 11.92 4.86
CA ARG A 105 20.64 12.84 4.91
C ARG A 105 21.82 12.27 5.68
N ALA A 106 21.59 11.32 6.60
CA ALA A 106 22.65 10.67 7.33
C ALA A 106 23.55 9.81 6.42
N SER A 107 22.97 9.16 5.40
CA SER A 107 23.72 8.28 4.49
C SER A 107 24.15 8.98 3.19
N PHE A 108 23.30 9.84 2.63
CA PHE A 108 23.52 10.47 1.32
C PHE A 108 23.94 11.94 1.41
N GLY A 109 24.04 12.51 2.60
CA GLY A 109 24.24 13.93 2.80
C GLY A 109 23.02 14.78 2.42
N THR A 110 23.13 16.10 2.59
CA THR A 110 22.01 17.04 2.41
C THR A 110 21.53 17.15 0.97
N ARG A 111 22.46 17.17 0.01
CA ARG A 111 22.13 17.22 -1.43
C ARG A 111 21.81 15.84 -1.99
N GLY A 112 22.53 14.80 -1.59
CA GLY A 112 22.33 13.44 -2.10
C GLY A 112 21.01 12.81 -1.64
N ALA A 113 20.47 13.21 -0.48
CA ALA A 113 19.15 12.76 0.00
C ALA A 113 17.99 13.09 -0.96
N ASN A 114 18.17 14.01 -1.90
CA ASN A 114 17.17 14.28 -2.93
C ASN A 114 16.99 13.10 -3.90
N VAL A 115 18.04 12.30 -4.15
CA VAL A 115 17.95 11.13 -5.04
C VAL A 115 16.93 10.10 -4.51
N PRO A 116 17.05 9.55 -3.29
CA PRO A 116 16.05 8.63 -2.76
C PRO A 116 14.68 9.29 -2.58
N ALA A 117 14.62 10.60 -2.27
CA ALA A 117 13.35 11.31 -2.17
C ALA A 117 12.61 11.39 -3.52
N LEU A 118 13.33 11.65 -4.61
CA LEU A 118 12.79 11.67 -5.98
C LEU A 118 12.40 10.26 -6.45
N MET A 119 13.22 9.25 -6.17
CA MET A 119 12.87 7.85 -6.48
C MET A 119 11.57 7.44 -5.78
N ARG A 120 11.40 7.83 -4.50
CA ARG A 120 10.15 7.62 -3.77
C ARG A 120 8.96 8.32 -4.44
N ALA A 121 9.14 9.57 -4.87
CA ALA A 121 8.10 10.31 -5.56
C ALA A 121 7.71 9.64 -6.89
N PHE A 122 8.68 9.15 -7.66
CA PHE A 122 8.44 8.41 -8.89
C PHE A 122 7.61 7.14 -8.67
N VAL A 123 7.95 6.34 -7.66
CA VAL A 123 7.16 5.14 -7.33
C VAL A 123 5.76 5.49 -6.85
N ALA A 124 5.60 6.57 -6.07
CA ALA A 124 4.28 7.05 -5.66
C ALA A 124 3.40 7.44 -6.87
N CYS A 125 3.98 8.09 -7.89
CA CYS A 125 3.29 8.38 -9.15
C CYS A 125 2.88 7.08 -9.89
N GLY A 126 3.74 6.07 -9.89
CA GLY A 126 3.41 4.75 -10.45
C GLY A 126 2.22 4.09 -9.77
N TRP A 127 2.22 4.06 -8.43
CA TRP A 127 1.10 3.55 -7.64
C TRP A 127 -0.19 4.34 -7.87
N PHE A 128 -0.09 5.66 -7.94
CA PHE A 128 -1.23 6.51 -8.26
C PHE A 128 -1.80 6.17 -9.66
N GLY A 129 -0.93 5.96 -10.65
CA GLY A 129 -1.33 5.54 -12.00
C GLY A 129 -2.05 4.19 -12.02
N ILE A 130 -1.51 3.18 -11.33
CA ILE A 130 -2.11 1.84 -11.23
C ILE A 130 -3.50 1.91 -10.58
N GLN A 131 -3.62 2.63 -9.46
CA GLN A 131 -4.91 2.75 -8.75
C GLN A 131 -5.93 3.51 -9.59
N THR A 132 -5.49 4.55 -10.30
CA THR A 132 -6.34 5.31 -11.22
C THR A 132 -6.80 4.45 -12.39
N TRP A 133 -5.91 3.60 -12.92
CA TRP A 133 -6.23 2.64 -13.96
C TRP A 133 -7.26 1.60 -13.52
N ILE A 134 -7.11 1.04 -12.31
CA ILE A 134 -8.06 0.10 -11.75
C ILE A 134 -9.44 0.76 -11.58
N GLY A 135 -9.50 1.98 -11.04
CA GLY A 135 -10.75 2.71 -10.87
C GLY A 135 -11.43 3.09 -12.21
N GLY A 136 -10.64 3.53 -13.19
CA GLY A 136 -11.13 3.78 -14.55
C GLY A 136 -11.67 2.51 -15.22
N ASN A 137 -11.01 1.37 -15.04
CA ASN A 137 -11.51 0.08 -15.54
C ASN A 137 -12.81 -0.35 -14.87
N ALA A 138 -12.99 -0.09 -13.57
CA ALA A 138 -14.24 -0.37 -12.89
C ALA A 138 -15.40 0.41 -13.53
N ILE A 139 -15.21 1.71 -13.80
CA ILE A 139 -16.19 2.55 -14.50
C ILE A 139 -16.47 2.01 -15.90
N TYR A 140 -15.43 1.69 -16.66
CA TYR A 140 -15.56 1.13 -18.00
C TYR A 140 -16.38 -0.16 -18.02
N LYS A 141 -16.15 -1.08 -17.06
CA LYS A 141 -16.91 -2.33 -16.94
C LYS A 141 -18.37 -2.08 -16.58
N ILE A 142 -18.66 -1.13 -15.68
CA ILE A 142 -20.04 -0.75 -15.32
C ILE A 142 -20.75 -0.17 -16.54
N LEU A 143 -20.11 0.74 -17.28
CA LEU A 143 -20.67 1.30 -18.51
C LEU A 143 -20.92 0.23 -19.56
N GLY A 144 -20.08 -0.79 -19.65
CA GLY A 144 -20.27 -1.93 -20.55
C GLY A 144 -21.52 -2.76 -20.27
N VAL A 145 -22.02 -2.78 -19.04
CA VAL A 145 -23.28 -3.45 -18.69
C VAL A 145 -24.48 -2.66 -19.22
N PHE A 146 -24.44 -1.33 -19.13
CA PHE A 146 -25.54 -0.46 -19.58
C PHE A 146 -25.50 -0.16 -21.08
N PHE A 147 -24.30 -0.04 -21.64
CA PHE A 147 -24.06 0.30 -23.04
C PHE A 147 -23.09 -0.71 -23.68
N PRO A 148 -23.56 -1.94 -23.99
CA PRO A 148 -22.69 -2.99 -24.54
C PRO A 148 -21.99 -2.62 -25.85
N SER A 149 -22.60 -1.75 -26.66
CA SER A 149 -22.04 -1.23 -27.91
C SER A 149 -20.73 -0.46 -27.73
N LEU A 150 -20.50 0.11 -26.54
CA LEU A 150 -19.30 0.85 -26.17
C LEU A 150 -18.08 -0.07 -26.01
N VAL A 151 -18.32 -1.35 -25.67
CA VAL A 151 -17.30 -2.36 -25.40
C VAL A 151 -17.10 -3.30 -26.59
N ALA A 152 -18.17 -3.62 -27.32
CA ALA A 152 -18.16 -4.65 -28.36
C ALA A 152 -17.42 -4.25 -29.65
N LYS A 153 -17.23 -2.95 -29.92
CA LYS A 153 -16.69 -2.45 -31.21
C LYS A 153 -15.28 -1.88 -31.15
N THR A 154 -14.63 -1.95 -30.01
CA THR A 154 -13.32 -1.30 -29.84
C THR A 154 -12.18 -2.28 -30.05
N LEU A 155 -11.47 -2.12 -31.18
CA LEU A 155 -10.17 -2.74 -31.39
C LEU A 155 -9.13 -2.13 -30.43
N PRO A 156 -8.23 -2.92 -29.84
CA PRO A 156 -7.09 -2.39 -29.09
C PRO A 156 -6.26 -1.50 -30.01
N THR A 157 -5.89 -0.30 -29.54
CA THR A 157 -4.90 0.53 -30.23
C THR A 157 -3.49 -0.06 -30.08
N ALA A 158 -2.48 0.53 -30.71
CA ALA A 158 -1.07 0.12 -30.54
C ALA A 158 -0.60 0.06 -29.08
N LEU A 159 -1.26 0.78 -28.17
CA LEU A 159 -0.98 0.80 -26.73
C LEU A 159 -1.75 -0.27 -25.94
N GLY A 160 -2.55 -1.11 -26.60
CA GLY A 160 -3.38 -2.13 -25.95
C GLY A 160 -4.60 -1.59 -25.19
N ILE A 161 -4.89 -0.29 -25.32
CA ILE A 161 -5.99 0.41 -24.64
C ILE A 161 -6.99 0.91 -25.68
N ASN A 162 -8.28 0.74 -25.42
CA ASN A 162 -9.30 1.32 -26.28
C ASN A 162 -9.67 2.75 -25.84
N LEU A 163 -10.22 3.53 -26.79
CA LEU A 163 -10.53 4.93 -26.55
C LEU A 163 -11.52 5.15 -25.37
N PRO A 164 -12.59 4.34 -25.21
CA PRO A 164 -13.47 4.47 -24.05
C PRO A 164 -12.81 4.15 -22.70
N GLN A 165 -11.93 3.15 -22.62
CA GLN A 165 -11.14 2.87 -21.41
C GLN A 165 -10.26 4.06 -21.05
N PHE A 166 -9.61 4.66 -22.05
CA PHE A 166 -8.79 5.85 -21.84
C PHE A 166 -9.59 7.03 -21.29
N PHE A 167 -10.79 7.29 -21.83
CA PHE A 167 -11.68 8.33 -21.29
C PHE A 167 -12.16 8.02 -19.87
N CYS A 168 -12.49 6.76 -19.56
CA CYS A 168 -12.85 6.36 -18.19
C CYS A 168 -11.69 6.54 -17.22
N PHE A 169 -10.46 6.24 -17.66
CA PHE A 169 -9.24 6.52 -16.91
C PHE A 169 -9.05 8.01 -16.64
N LEU A 170 -9.12 8.86 -17.67
CA LEU A 170 -8.98 10.32 -17.52
C LEU A 170 -10.10 10.91 -16.65
N PHE A 171 -11.31 10.40 -16.77
CA PHE A 171 -12.43 10.81 -15.93
C PHE A 171 -12.18 10.48 -14.45
N PHE A 172 -11.76 9.24 -14.15
CA PHE A 172 -11.43 8.85 -12.78
C PHE A 172 -10.20 9.61 -12.25
N TRP A 173 -9.20 9.85 -13.10
CA TRP A 173 -8.06 10.70 -12.77
C TRP A 173 -8.51 12.12 -12.39
N GLY A 174 -9.42 12.72 -13.16
CA GLY A 174 -9.98 14.03 -12.91
C GLY A 174 -10.73 14.10 -11.57
N ILE A 175 -11.49 13.06 -11.23
CA ILE A 175 -12.12 12.93 -9.91
C ILE A 175 -11.07 12.94 -8.80
N ASN A 176 -9.98 12.18 -8.96
CA ASN A 176 -8.90 12.16 -7.96
C ASN A 176 -8.24 13.53 -7.82
N MET A 177 -7.98 14.24 -8.92
CA MET A 177 -7.42 15.60 -8.88
C MET A 177 -8.36 16.59 -8.18
N TYR A 178 -9.66 16.49 -8.42
CA TYR A 178 -10.66 17.31 -7.74
C TYR A 178 -10.66 17.05 -6.21
N VAL A 179 -10.58 15.78 -5.79
CA VAL A 179 -10.47 15.41 -4.38
C VAL A 179 -9.19 15.97 -3.76
N VAL A 180 -8.05 15.87 -4.46
CA VAL A 180 -6.77 16.43 -4.01
C VAL A 180 -6.86 17.95 -3.85
N TYR A 181 -7.48 18.65 -4.81
CA TYR A 181 -7.70 20.10 -4.76
C TYR A 181 -8.54 20.52 -3.54
N LYS A 182 -9.56 19.74 -3.15
CA LYS A 182 -10.36 19.98 -1.94
C LYS A 182 -9.62 19.72 -0.62
N GLY A 183 -8.43 19.11 -0.68
CA GLY A 183 -7.55 18.92 0.46
C GLY A 183 -7.96 17.81 1.43
N ILE A 184 -7.24 17.74 2.55
CA ILE A 184 -7.26 16.61 3.48
C ILE A 184 -8.64 16.34 4.13
N ASN A 185 -9.48 17.38 4.29
CA ASN A 185 -10.80 17.22 4.88
C ASN A 185 -11.74 16.40 3.99
N CYS A 186 -11.67 16.58 2.67
CA CYS A 186 -12.43 15.78 1.71
C CYS A 186 -11.96 14.31 1.75
N ILE A 187 -10.65 14.09 1.80
CA ILE A 187 -10.06 12.75 1.89
C ILE A 187 -10.51 12.02 3.16
N ARG A 188 -10.51 12.69 4.32
CA ARG A 188 -10.98 12.12 5.59
C ARG A 188 -12.44 11.70 5.52
N TRP A 189 -13.29 12.55 4.95
CA TRP A 189 -14.71 12.24 4.78
C TRP A 189 -14.93 11.03 3.85
N LEU A 190 -14.24 10.99 2.71
CA LEU A 190 -14.28 9.84 1.79
C LEU A 190 -13.80 8.56 2.46
N LEU A 191 -12.73 8.62 3.27
CA LEU A 191 -12.20 7.46 3.97
C LEU A 191 -13.22 6.89 4.98
N ASN A 192 -13.91 7.76 5.71
CA ASN A 192 -14.94 7.37 6.68
C ASN A 192 -16.13 6.66 6.02
N ILE A 193 -16.47 7.01 4.77
CA ILE A 193 -17.50 6.32 3.98
C ILE A 193 -16.95 5.03 3.38
N LYS A 194 -15.73 5.08 2.84
CA LYS A 194 -15.07 3.94 2.18
C LYS A 194 -14.94 2.75 3.12
N ALA A 195 -14.53 2.98 4.36
CA ALA A 195 -14.24 1.91 5.32
C ALA A 195 -15.43 0.95 5.57
N PRO A 196 -16.63 1.40 5.99
CA PRO A 196 -17.77 0.51 6.17
C PRO A 196 -18.29 -0.06 4.84
N LEU A 197 -18.28 0.74 3.77
CA LEU A 197 -18.75 0.30 2.45
C LEU A 197 -17.92 -0.85 1.91
N LEU A 198 -16.59 -0.77 2.02
CA LEU A 198 -15.68 -1.81 1.55
C LEU A 198 -15.87 -3.13 2.30
N ILE A 199 -16.07 -3.07 3.62
CA ILE A 199 -16.35 -4.27 4.44
C ILE A 199 -17.69 -4.89 4.04
N ALA A 200 -18.75 -4.07 3.98
CA ALA A 200 -20.08 -4.55 3.62
C ALA A 200 -20.09 -5.18 2.22
N LEU A 201 -19.53 -4.48 1.23
CA LEU A 201 -19.46 -4.97 -0.15
C LEU A 201 -18.57 -6.21 -0.26
N GLY A 202 -17.46 -6.28 0.50
CA GLY A 202 -16.60 -7.46 0.56
C GLY A 202 -17.35 -8.69 1.08
N LEU A 203 -18.16 -8.55 2.14
CA LEU A 203 -18.99 -9.62 2.67
C LEU A 203 -20.10 -10.04 1.69
N VAL A 204 -20.72 -9.07 1.01
CA VAL A 204 -21.72 -9.35 -0.03
C VAL A 204 -21.10 -10.12 -1.20
N LEU A 205 -19.93 -9.70 -1.68
CA LEU A 205 -19.19 -10.39 -2.75
C LEU A 205 -18.76 -11.79 -2.32
N LEU A 206 -18.32 -11.97 -1.07
CA LEU A 206 -17.99 -13.28 -0.52
C LEU A 206 -19.22 -14.20 -0.47
N ALA A 207 -20.37 -13.70 0.00
CA ALA A 207 -21.61 -14.46 0.05
C ALA A 207 -22.10 -14.84 -1.36
N TRP A 208 -21.99 -13.92 -2.32
CA TRP A 208 -22.27 -14.19 -3.73
C TRP A 208 -21.34 -15.26 -4.30
N ALA A 209 -20.03 -15.13 -4.08
CA ALA A 209 -19.04 -16.10 -4.56
C ALA A 209 -19.26 -17.48 -3.94
N TYR A 210 -19.53 -17.55 -2.64
CA TYR A 210 -19.85 -18.78 -1.92
C TYR A 210 -21.05 -19.51 -2.54
N ARG A 211 -22.13 -18.78 -2.84
CA ARG A 211 -23.33 -19.39 -3.45
C ARG A 211 -23.06 -19.89 -4.86
N ASN A 212 -22.38 -19.10 -5.70
CA ASN A 212 -22.11 -19.47 -7.09
C ASN A 212 -21.06 -20.58 -7.22
N ALA A 213 -20.11 -20.67 -6.28
CA ALA A 213 -19.10 -21.70 -6.26
C ALA A 213 -19.59 -23.04 -5.68
N GLY A 214 -20.82 -23.11 -5.15
CA GLY A 214 -21.32 -24.32 -4.47
C GLY A 214 -20.71 -24.52 -3.07
N GLY A 215 -20.34 -23.44 -2.39
CA GLY A 215 -19.75 -23.42 -1.06
C GLY A 215 -18.23 -23.23 -1.06
N PHE A 216 -17.58 -23.40 0.10
CA PHE A 216 -16.12 -23.32 0.22
C PHE A 216 -15.40 -24.59 -0.25
N GLY A 217 -16.10 -25.72 -0.38
CA GLY A 217 -15.51 -27.01 -0.73
C GLY A 217 -14.64 -26.95 -1.99
N PRO A 218 -15.19 -26.50 -3.14
CA PRO A 218 -14.46 -26.54 -4.41
C PRO A 218 -13.14 -25.74 -4.42
N ILE A 219 -13.11 -24.57 -3.76
CA ILE A 219 -11.89 -23.76 -3.69
C ILE A 219 -10.87 -24.35 -2.70
N LEU A 220 -11.34 -24.92 -1.58
CA LEU A 220 -10.47 -25.52 -0.58
C LEU A 220 -9.87 -26.85 -1.03
N SER A 221 -10.58 -27.59 -1.89
CA SER A 221 -10.14 -28.85 -2.47
C SER A 221 -9.36 -28.70 -3.78
N LEU A 222 -9.31 -27.50 -4.36
CA LEU A 222 -8.63 -27.28 -5.64
C LEU A 222 -7.12 -27.56 -5.47
N PRO A 223 -6.56 -28.57 -6.18
CA PRO A 223 -5.15 -28.88 -6.06
C PRO A 223 -4.31 -27.74 -6.67
N SER A 224 -3.10 -27.60 -6.16
CA SER A 224 -2.10 -26.72 -6.76
C SER A 224 -1.77 -27.20 -8.17
N ALA A 225 -1.68 -26.31 -9.15
CA ALA A 225 -1.24 -26.66 -10.51
C ALA A 225 0.21 -27.19 -10.53
N PHE A 226 0.96 -26.99 -9.44
CA PHE A 226 2.32 -27.47 -9.25
C PHE A 226 2.43 -28.84 -8.57
N ALA A 227 1.30 -29.43 -8.15
CA ALA A 227 1.28 -30.74 -7.51
C ALA A 227 1.64 -31.86 -8.52
N PRO A 228 2.11 -33.03 -8.05
CA PRO A 228 2.35 -34.18 -8.92
C PRO A 228 1.14 -34.51 -9.78
N GLY A 229 1.34 -34.68 -11.09
CA GLY A 229 0.26 -34.99 -12.05
C GLY A 229 -0.57 -33.79 -12.52
N GLN A 230 -0.20 -32.56 -12.15
CA GLN A 230 -0.85 -31.33 -12.62
C GLN A 230 -0.04 -30.66 -13.75
N PRO A 231 -0.63 -29.72 -14.51
CA PRO A 231 -0.02 -29.15 -15.72
C PRO A 231 1.35 -28.49 -15.52
N ARG A 232 1.68 -28.06 -14.30
CA ARG A 232 2.94 -27.36 -13.95
C ARG A 232 3.72 -28.09 -12.86
N SER A 233 3.55 -29.41 -12.78
CA SER A 233 4.19 -30.26 -11.77
C SER A 233 5.69 -29.98 -11.66
N GLY A 234 6.17 -29.69 -10.45
CA GLY A 234 7.59 -29.43 -10.19
C GLY A 234 8.07 -27.99 -10.42
N GLU A 235 7.24 -27.11 -11.01
CA GLU A 235 7.60 -25.71 -11.26
C GLU A 235 7.32 -24.77 -10.07
N PHE A 236 6.93 -25.31 -8.91
CA PHE A 236 6.50 -24.49 -7.77
C PHE A 236 7.55 -23.44 -7.39
N LEU A 237 8.81 -23.84 -7.22
CA LEU A 237 9.87 -22.90 -6.80
C LEU A 237 10.18 -21.84 -7.87
N ILE A 238 10.06 -22.21 -9.15
CA ILE A 238 10.26 -21.30 -10.29
C ILE A 238 9.22 -20.18 -10.25
N TYR A 239 7.98 -20.49 -9.88
CA TYR A 239 6.94 -19.49 -9.71
C TYR A 239 6.99 -18.78 -8.34
N PHE A 240 7.32 -19.52 -7.28
CA PHE A 240 7.30 -19.05 -5.90
C PHE A 240 8.28 -17.90 -5.64
N PHE A 241 9.54 -17.99 -6.09
CA PHE A 241 10.53 -16.93 -5.81
C PHE A 241 10.17 -15.60 -6.49
N PRO A 242 9.80 -15.54 -7.78
CA PRO A 242 9.29 -14.32 -8.40
C PRO A 242 8.02 -13.80 -7.74
N ALA A 243 7.07 -14.69 -7.39
CA ALA A 243 5.83 -14.31 -6.72
C ALA A 243 6.09 -13.68 -5.34
N LEU A 244 6.96 -14.30 -4.53
CA LEU A 244 7.38 -13.78 -3.23
C LEU A 244 8.11 -12.44 -3.38
N THR A 245 8.98 -12.32 -4.39
CA THR A 245 9.70 -11.07 -4.70
C THR A 245 8.72 -9.96 -5.10
N GLY A 246 7.71 -10.28 -5.90
CA GLY A 246 6.63 -9.36 -6.26
C GLY A 246 5.86 -8.88 -5.02
N MET A 247 5.57 -9.79 -4.09
CA MET A 247 4.92 -9.44 -2.82
C MET A 247 5.81 -8.55 -1.94
N ILE A 248 7.10 -8.85 -1.82
CA ILE A 248 8.05 -7.99 -1.11
C ILE A 248 8.09 -6.60 -1.76
N GLY A 249 8.18 -6.55 -3.09
CA GLY A 249 8.22 -5.31 -3.87
C GLY A 249 6.96 -4.46 -3.71
N PHE A 250 5.80 -5.09 -3.50
CA PHE A 250 4.53 -4.41 -3.26
C PHE A 250 4.61 -3.48 -2.02
N TRP A 251 5.23 -3.94 -0.93
CA TRP A 251 5.33 -3.19 0.33
C TRP A 251 6.71 -2.56 0.59
N ALA A 252 7.74 -2.90 -0.19
CA ALA A 252 9.11 -2.43 0.01
C ALA A 252 9.23 -0.89 0.02
N THR A 253 8.44 -0.19 -0.77
CA THR A 253 8.49 1.29 -0.79
C THR A 253 7.98 1.91 0.51
N LEU A 254 7.00 1.29 1.16
CA LEU A 254 6.49 1.75 2.45
C LEU A 254 7.42 1.38 3.60
N SER A 255 8.10 0.23 3.54
CA SER A 255 9.08 -0.14 4.57
C SER A 255 10.26 0.83 4.65
N LEU A 256 10.63 1.46 3.53
CA LEU A 256 11.68 2.49 3.49
C LEU A 256 11.18 3.84 4.03
N ASN A 257 9.97 4.27 3.64
CA ASN A 257 9.45 5.60 3.99
C ASN A 257 8.65 5.65 5.30
N ILE A 258 8.60 4.53 6.03
CA ILE A 258 7.93 4.40 7.32
C ILE A 258 8.28 5.49 8.36
N PRO A 259 9.47 6.14 8.37
CA PRO A 259 9.71 7.29 9.26
C PRO A 259 8.70 8.42 9.12
N ASP A 260 8.04 8.56 7.96
CA ASP A 260 6.98 9.56 7.75
C ASP A 260 5.77 9.32 8.69
N PHE A 261 5.53 8.07 9.10
CA PHE A 261 4.49 7.70 10.07
C PHE A 261 5.07 7.49 11.47
N SER A 262 6.20 6.78 11.57
CA SER A 262 6.77 6.39 12.86
C SER A 262 7.28 7.58 13.68
N ARG A 263 7.55 8.73 13.04
CA ARG A 263 7.82 10.02 13.71
C ARG A 263 6.75 10.48 14.70
N TYR A 264 5.52 9.98 14.58
CA TYR A 264 4.41 10.30 15.49
C TYR A 264 4.24 9.29 16.64
N ALA A 265 5.07 8.24 16.71
CA ALA A 265 5.00 7.20 17.73
C ALA A 265 5.39 7.69 19.12
N VAL A 266 4.68 7.25 20.15
CA VAL A 266 5.00 7.59 21.56
C VAL A 266 6.22 6.81 22.06
N THR A 267 6.33 5.52 21.69
CA THR A 267 7.44 4.65 22.12
C THR A 267 7.93 3.74 20.99
N GLN A 268 9.16 3.22 21.12
CA GLN A 268 9.68 2.19 20.21
C GLN A 268 8.86 0.89 20.27
N ARG A 269 8.27 0.55 21.41
CA ARG A 269 7.41 -0.63 21.49
C ARG A 269 6.13 -0.42 20.68
N ASP A 270 5.58 0.80 20.70
CA ASP A 270 4.35 1.11 19.96
C ASP A 270 4.52 0.89 18.47
N GLN A 271 5.64 1.34 17.89
CA GLN A 271 5.92 1.10 16.47
C GLN A 271 6.24 -0.37 16.19
N VAL A 272 7.05 -1.06 17.02
CA VAL A 272 7.41 -2.47 16.75
C VAL A 272 6.18 -3.36 16.78
N VAL A 273 5.42 -3.31 17.88
CA VAL A 273 4.28 -4.20 18.09
C VAL A 273 3.11 -3.77 17.19
N GLY A 274 2.87 -2.48 17.04
CA GLY A 274 1.79 -1.99 16.20
C GLY A 274 1.97 -2.35 14.72
N GLN A 275 3.21 -2.36 14.23
CA GLN A 275 3.51 -2.77 12.85
C GLN A 275 3.51 -4.29 12.67
N ALA A 276 3.82 -5.07 13.71
CA ALA A 276 3.76 -6.53 13.64
C ALA A 276 2.33 -7.08 13.73
N LEU A 277 1.43 -6.36 14.41
CA LEU A 277 0.01 -6.74 14.55
C LEU A 277 -0.86 -6.32 13.36
N GLY A 278 -0.47 -5.24 12.68
CA GLY A 278 -1.17 -4.69 11.52
C GLY A 278 -0.84 -5.45 10.25
#